data_AF-A0A418WDB1-F1
#
_entry.id   AF-A0A418WDB1-F1
#
_cell.length_a   1.000
_cell.length_b   1.000
_cell.length_c   1.000
_cell.angle_alpha   90.00
_cell.angle_beta   90.00
_cell.angle_gamma   90.00
#
_symmetry.space_group_name_H-M   'P 1'
#
loop_
_entity.id
_entity.type
_entity.pdbx_description
1 polymer ?
#
loop_
_entity_poly.entity_id
_entity_poly.type
_entity_poly.pdbx_seq_one_letter_code
_entity_poly.pdbx_strand_id
1 'polypeptide(L)'
;MDLVSAIGRWTTAFVAVVGAGQALTTWIDGRVAVQQEAARAAAQAEAQLTEQFFAMAFKDDVGIDERAMLLSALATLPHHPLKTWAQDRYDKDMKLLNKYFDIYQRQAEAAAIQDAAEREIAAKKAEIEELTLEMERNRENPASLTELKNKRNAATKALAQLEAARSVAAANSQMPPITLLEASRSGVPVPPLKGAVIDIVSESTTVELLKKIAPATAAEGIELHLPYLQSAFKEFSIADESTVAAVLAEIAYETHWFSMLEEPDPATERYEGRIELGNTQAGDGLRFKARGYIPIVGRAAYTRMSARLGLGQLLTLSPEEVVRPEIAARIAVAFFKDQESSLNPYLERDDLSGFHRAVTGGATGAEEVAEIYRKIVEALPARPADYRVFVQFAGSIDRDKIREMMRSLSDLGWNVQGTAAGGERTEAALGTGEVRYSRTKDKRAAEELARQVQQQGVTMRDIKAVLVSSIHLGTLEVWVSTK
;
A
#
# COMPACT_ATOMS: atom_id res chain seq x y z
N MET A 1 9.69 -17.88 29.12
CA MET A 1 8.83 -18.39 30.22
C MET A 1 8.32 -19.76 29.83
N ASP A 2 7.93 -20.60 30.79
CA ASP A 2 7.58 -22.00 30.53
C ASP A 2 6.26 -22.12 29.76
N LEU A 3 6.26 -22.86 28.65
CA LEU A 3 5.10 -23.12 27.78
C LEU A 3 3.91 -23.70 28.59
N VAL A 4 4.21 -24.51 29.61
CA VAL A 4 3.21 -25.10 30.51
C VAL A 4 2.48 -24.04 31.34
N SER A 5 3.19 -22.97 31.74
CA SER A 5 2.60 -21.85 32.48
C SER A 5 1.73 -20.94 31.61
N ALA A 6 1.99 -20.85 30.30
CA ALA A 6 1.11 -20.17 29.35
C ALA A 6 -0.19 -20.97 29.15
N ILE A 7 -0.09 -22.29 28.93
CA ILE A 7 -1.23 -23.20 28.78
C ILE A 7 -2.13 -23.17 30.02
N GLY A 8 -1.55 -23.20 31.23
CA GLY A 8 -2.30 -23.22 32.49
C GLY A 8 -3.13 -21.96 32.80
N ARG A 9 -2.87 -20.82 32.15
CA ARG A 9 -3.65 -19.59 32.32
C ARG A 9 -4.97 -19.61 31.54
N TRP A 10 -5.03 -20.34 30.43
CA TRP A 10 -6.14 -20.28 29.48
C TRP A 10 -7.10 -21.47 29.51
N THR A 11 -6.77 -22.54 30.25
CA THR A 11 -7.61 -23.75 30.38
C THR A 11 -9.03 -23.45 30.89
N THR A 12 -9.21 -22.52 31.83
CA THR A 12 -10.54 -22.19 32.36
C THR A 12 -11.43 -21.51 31.33
N ALA A 13 -10.88 -20.63 30.49
CA ALA A 13 -11.60 -20.02 29.38
C ALA A 13 -11.88 -21.05 28.26
N PHE A 14 -10.91 -21.92 27.97
CA PHE A 14 -11.03 -22.99 26.98
C PHE A 14 -12.15 -23.99 27.33
N VAL A 15 -12.27 -24.37 28.61
CA VAL A 15 -13.36 -25.23 29.10
C VAL A 15 -14.74 -24.58 28.96
N ALA A 16 -14.85 -23.26 29.15
CA ALA A 16 -16.09 -22.54 28.92
C ALA A 16 -16.49 -22.53 27.42
N VAL A 17 -15.53 -22.28 26.52
CA VAL A 17 -15.73 -22.29 25.07
C VAL A 17 -16.15 -23.67 24.55
N VAL A 18 -15.46 -24.74 24.99
CA VAL A 18 -15.78 -26.12 24.58
C VAL A 18 -17.10 -26.62 25.21
N GLY A 19 -17.35 -26.26 26.48
CA GLY A 19 -18.57 -26.65 27.18
C GLY A 19 -19.85 -26.07 26.57
N ALA A 20 -19.80 -24.81 26.10
CA ALA A 20 -20.92 -24.18 25.40
C ALA A 20 -21.26 -24.89 24.07
N GLY A 21 -20.25 -25.37 23.34
CA GLY A 21 -20.43 -26.06 22.06
C GLY A 21 -21.06 -27.46 22.15
N GLN A 22 -20.97 -28.13 23.31
CA GLN A 22 -21.46 -29.52 23.45
C GLN A 22 -22.91 -29.65 23.92
N ALA A 23 -23.56 -28.58 24.39
CA ALA A 23 -24.93 -28.62 24.90
C ALA A 23 -26.03 -28.74 23.80
N LEU A 24 -25.64 -28.83 22.52
CA LEU A 24 -26.54 -28.68 21.35
C LEU A 24 -27.11 -29.98 20.77
N THR A 25 -26.97 -31.14 21.43
CA THR A 25 -27.22 -32.47 20.80
C THR A 25 -28.32 -33.34 21.43
N THR A 26 -29.36 -32.74 22.04
CA THR A 26 -30.53 -33.50 22.58
C THR A 26 -31.91 -33.09 22.01
N TRP A 27 -32.66 -34.12 21.59
CA TRP A 27 -34.01 -34.15 20.98
C TRP A 27 -35.16 -33.86 22.00
N ILE A 28 -36.39 -33.47 21.63
CA ILE A 28 -37.05 -33.06 20.36
C ILE A 28 -38.33 -32.22 20.67
N ASP A 29 -39.16 -31.90 19.66
CA ASP A 29 -40.55 -31.38 19.69
C ASP A 29 -40.91 -30.20 20.61
N GLY A 30 -41.12 -29.00 20.02
CA GLY A 30 -41.50 -27.83 20.84
C GLY A 30 -41.76 -26.45 20.20
N ARG A 31 -42.30 -26.36 18.98
CA ARG A 31 -42.81 -25.12 18.32
C ARG A 31 -41.79 -24.05 17.84
N VAL A 32 -42.07 -23.54 16.64
CA VAL A 32 -41.30 -22.57 15.83
C VAL A 32 -41.02 -21.21 16.50
N ALA A 33 -41.83 -20.79 17.49
CA ALA A 33 -41.57 -19.56 18.24
C ALA A 33 -40.30 -19.67 19.11
N VAL A 34 -40.14 -20.79 19.82
CA VAL A 34 -38.96 -21.06 20.64
C VAL A 34 -37.71 -21.18 19.77
N GLN A 35 -37.83 -21.64 18.51
CA GLN A 35 -36.69 -21.67 17.59
C GLN A 35 -36.17 -20.29 17.20
N GLN A 36 -37.02 -19.27 17.00
CA GLN A 36 -36.52 -17.92 16.74
C GLN A 36 -35.89 -17.29 17.97
N GLU A 37 -36.46 -17.52 19.15
CA GLU A 37 -35.96 -16.97 20.40
C GLU A 37 -34.67 -17.67 20.85
N ALA A 38 -34.59 -19.00 20.72
CA ALA A 38 -33.38 -19.78 20.95
C ALA A 38 -32.30 -19.54 19.87
N ALA A 39 -32.65 -19.33 18.59
CA ALA A 39 -31.67 -18.94 17.58
C ALA A 39 -31.14 -17.51 17.79
N ARG A 40 -31.98 -16.58 18.28
CA ARG A 40 -31.53 -15.24 18.70
C ARG A 40 -30.66 -15.30 19.95
N ALA A 41 -31.04 -16.09 20.95
CA ALA A 41 -30.24 -16.29 22.16
C ALA A 41 -28.92 -16.99 21.86
N ALA A 42 -28.90 -17.98 20.96
CA ALA A 42 -27.69 -18.63 20.47
C ALA A 42 -26.81 -17.64 19.69
N ALA A 43 -27.38 -16.84 18.78
CA ALA A 43 -26.64 -15.80 18.06
C ALA A 43 -26.13 -14.67 18.99
N GLN A 44 -26.85 -14.36 20.07
CA GLN A 44 -26.40 -13.40 21.10
C GLN A 44 -25.28 -14.00 21.97
N ALA A 45 -25.39 -15.26 22.37
CA ALA A 45 -24.35 -15.97 23.10
C ALA A 45 -23.09 -16.18 22.24
N GLU A 46 -23.25 -16.52 20.97
CA GLU A 46 -22.17 -16.59 19.98
C GLU A 46 -21.54 -15.20 19.77
N ALA A 47 -22.34 -14.14 19.67
CA ALA A 47 -21.82 -12.77 19.60
C ALA A 47 -21.05 -12.37 20.86
N GLN A 48 -21.52 -12.71 22.08
CA GLN A 48 -20.80 -12.46 23.33
C GLN A 48 -19.52 -13.29 23.47
N LEU A 49 -19.54 -14.56 23.07
CA LEU A 49 -18.34 -15.41 23.03
C LEU A 49 -17.32 -14.87 22.04
N THR A 50 -17.78 -14.41 20.87
CA THR A 50 -16.98 -13.70 19.87
C THR A 50 -16.40 -12.40 20.45
N GLU A 51 -17.21 -11.64 21.19
CA GLU A 51 -16.82 -10.39 21.84
C GLU A 51 -15.69 -10.60 22.86
N GLN A 52 -15.87 -11.58 23.77
CA GLN A 52 -14.88 -11.97 24.76
C GLN A 52 -13.61 -12.53 24.12
N PHE A 53 -13.75 -13.32 23.05
CA PHE A 53 -12.63 -13.87 22.30
C PHE A 53 -11.80 -12.77 21.61
N PHE A 54 -12.43 -11.78 20.98
CA PHE A 54 -11.70 -10.66 20.38
C PHE A 54 -10.98 -9.80 21.42
N ALA A 55 -11.66 -9.45 22.50
CA ALA A 55 -11.06 -8.74 23.63
C ALA A 55 -9.89 -9.51 24.28
N MET A 56 -9.86 -10.84 24.13
CA MET A 56 -8.77 -11.71 24.60
C MET A 56 -7.62 -11.83 23.60
N ALA A 57 -7.89 -11.97 22.30
CA ALA A 57 -6.88 -12.18 21.27
C ALA A 57 -6.17 -10.91 20.80
N PHE A 58 -6.79 -9.74 20.99
CA PHE A 58 -6.29 -8.45 20.51
C PHE A 58 -5.87 -7.48 21.62
N LYS A 59 -5.81 -7.97 22.87
CA LYS A 59 -5.31 -7.19 24.01
C LYS A 59 -3.83 -6.83 23.83
N ASP A 60 -3.43 -5.64 24.30
CA ASP A 60 -2.10 -5.05 24.06
C ASP A 60 -0.90 -5.90 24.55
N ASP A 61 -1.13 -6.80 25.51
CA ASP A 61 -0.11 -7.67 26.09
C ASP A 61 0.01 -9.06 25.42
N VAL A 62 -0.75 -9.33 24.34
CA VAL A 62 -0.80 -10.64 23.67
C VAL A 62 0.15 -10.70 22.47
N GLY A 63 1.19 -11.54 22.61
CA GLY A 63 2.21 -11.79 21.59
C GLY A 63 1.67 -12.45 20.31
N ILE A 64 2.46 -12.40 19.23
CA ILE A 64 2.08 -12.99 17.92
C ILE A 64 1.88 -14.52 17.99
N ASP A 65 2.59 -15.19 18.90
CA ASP A 65 2.49 -16.61 19.21
C ASP A 65 1.19 -16.96 19.96
N GLU A 66 0.89 -16.24 21.05
CA GLU A 66 -0.37 -16.40 21.80
C GLU A 66 -1.59 -16.05 20.91
N ARG A 67 -1.47 -15.02 20.08
CA ARG A 67 -2.49 -14.61 19.09
C ARG A 67 -2.72 -15.67 18.01
N ALA A 68 -1.65 -16.27 17.48
CA ALA A 68 -1.75 -17.38 16.52
C ALA A 68 -2.49 -18.59 17.13
N MET A 69 -2.20 -18.96 18.39
CA MET A 69 -2.95 -20.01 19.08
C MET A 69 -4.45 -19.71 19.14
N LEU A 70 -4.82 -18.48 19.55
CA LEU A 70 -6.22 -18.07 19.64
C LEU A 70 -6.90 -18.06 18.25
N LEU A 71 -6.26 -17.48 17.23
CA LEU A 71 -6.77 -17.46 15.85
C LEU A 71 -6.98 -18.87 15.30
N SER A 72 -6.09 -19.82 15.60
CA SER A 72 -6.27 -21.22 15.21
C SER A 72 -7.53 -21.83 15.85
N ALA A 73 -7.88 -21.46 17.09
CA ALA A 73 -9.11 -21.91 17.74
C ALA A 73 -10.36 -21.32 17.06
N LEU A 74 -10.36 -20.00 16.78
CA LEU A 74 -11.45 -19.33 16.06
C LEU A 74 -11.65 -19.93 14.64
N ALA A 75 -10.55 -20.29 13.98
CA ALA A 75 -10.54 -20.97 12.69
C ALA A 75 -11.15 -22.38 12.71
N THR A 76 -11.28 -23.03 13.88
CA THR A 76 -11.95 -24.34 14.00
C THR A 76 -13.47 -24.24 14.16
N LEU A 77 -14.00 -23.12 14.67
CA LEU A 77 -15.42 -23.00 15.01
C LEU A 77 -16.34 -23.26 13.79
N PRO A 78 -17.38 -24.13 13.91
CA PRO A 78 -18.37 -24.30 12.85
C PRO A 78 -19.19 -23.01 12.63
N HIS A 79 -19.52 -22.70 11.38
CA HIS A 79 -20.42 -21.63 10.95
C HIS A 79 -20.10 -20.17 11.35
N HIS A 80 -19.06 -19.92 12.17
CA HIS A 80 -18.66 -18.57 12.58
C HIS A 80 -18.28 -17.68 11.38
N PRO A 81 -18.79 -16.43 11.28
CA PRO A 81 -18.60 -15.57 10.11
C PRO A 81 -17.13 -15.19 9.84
N LEU A 82 -16.27 -15.21 10.86
CA LEU A 82 -14.85 -14.85 10.75
C LEU A 82 -13.92 -16.06 10.75
N LYS A 83 -14.45 -17.29 10.70
CA LYS A 83 -13.67 -18.54 10.65
C LYS A 83 -12.57 -18.51 9.59
N THR A 84 -12.95 -18.18 8.35
CA THR A 84 -12.03 -18.16 7.20
C THR A 84 -10.96 -17.08 7.35
N TRP A 85 -11.33 -15.92 7.90
CA TRP A 85 -10.38 -14.86 8.22
C TRP A 85 -9.38 -15.29 9.29
N ALA A 86 -9.85 -15.95 10.35
CA ALA A 86 -8.99 -16.42 11.44
C ALA A 86 -7.99 -17.48 10.96
N GLN A 87 -8.39 -18.40 10.08
CA GLN A 87 -7.48 -19.38 9.47
C GLN A 87 -6.41 -18.68 8.62
N ASP A 88 -6.85 -17.81 7.71
CA ASP A 88 -5.96 -17.11 6.78
C ASP A 88 -5.02 -16.12 7.52
N ARG A 89 -5.44 -15.59 8.68
CA ARG A 89 -4.61 -14.80 9.59
C ARG A 89 -3.58 -15.68 10.32
N TYR A 90 -3.99 -16.82 10.89
CA TYR A 90 -3.08 -17.79 11.51
C TYR A 90 -1.95 -18.22 10.57
N ASP A 91 -2.27 -18.62 9.34
CA ASP A 91 -1.29 -19.07 8.35
C ASP A 91 -0.30 -17.96 7.93
N LYS A 92 -0.70 -16.69 8.09
CA LYS A 92 0.13 -15.52 7.78
C LYS A 92 0.99 -15.06 8.96
N ASP A 93 0.46 -15.10 10.17
CA ASP A 93 1.24 -14.87 11.40
C ASP A 93 2.37 -15.91 11.53
N MET A 94 2.10 -17.18 11.20
CA MET A 94 3.13 -18.22 11.14
C MET A 94 4.22 -17.96 10.07
N LYS A 95 3.86 -17.41 8.91
CA LYS A 95 4.85 -17.02 7.87
C LYS A 95 5.69 -15.82 8.31
N LEU A 96 5.08 -14.86 9.01
CA LEU A 96 5.75 -13.67 9.53
C LEU A 96 6.75 -14.05 10.64
N LEU A 97 6.34 -14.94 11.57
CA LEU A 97 7.20 -15.59 12.56
C LEU A 97 8.45 -16.24 11.90
N ASN A 98 8.26 -17.01 10.84
CA ASN A 98 9.38 -17.62 10.11
C ASN A 98 10.32 -16.57 9.48
N LYS A 99 9.77 -15.50 8.88
CA LYS A 99 10.59 -14.40 8.32
C LYS A 99 11.39 -13.65 9.40
N TYR A 100 10.83 -13.45 10.60
CA TYR A 100 11.57 -12.88 11.72
C TYR A 100 12.66 -13.83 12.23
N PHE A 101 12.40 -15.14 12.25
CA PHE A 101 13.42 -16.14 12.59
C PHE A 101 14.63 -16.06 11.64
N ASP A 102 14.42 -15.94 10.33
CA ASP A 102 15.48 -15.72 9.34
C ASP A 102 16.27 -14.41 9.58
N ILE A 103 15.58 -13.33 9.98
CA ILE A 103 16.22 -12.04 10.29
C ILE A 103 17.09 -12.16 11.54
N TYR A 104 16.61 -12.80 12.61
CA TYR A 104 17.39 -13.03 13.82
C TYR A 104 18.61 -13.92 13.56
N GLN A 105 18.50 -14.94 12.69
CA GLN A 105 19.66 -15.73 12.27
C GLN A 105 20.70 -14.86 11.55
N ARG A 106 20.30 -14.04 10.58
CA ARG A 106 21.22 -13.14 9.86
C ARG A 106 21.88 -12.08 10.77
N GLN A 107 21.17 -11.57 11.77
CA GLN A 107 21.74 -10.67 12.78
C GLN A 107 22.77 -11.38 13.67
N ALA A 108 22.48 -12.61 14.10
CA ALA A 108 23.44 -13.42 14.86
C ALA A 108 24.70 -13.77 14.05
N GLU A 109 24.54 -14.07 12.76
CA GLU A 109 25.65 -14.25 11.82
C GLU A 109 26.46 -12.95 11.63
N ALA A 110 25.80 -11.80 11.45
CA ALA A 110 26.46 -10.50 11.30
C ALA A 110 27.25 -10.10 12.56
N ALA A 111 26.69 -10.33 13.76
CA ALA A 111 27.37 -10.10 15.03
C ALA A 111 28.61 -11.02 15.18
N ALA A 112 28.49 -12.30 14.85
CA ALA A 112 29.63 -13.23 14.87
C ALA A 112 30.76 -12.82 13.90
N ILE A 113 30.40 -12.28 12.73
CA ILE A 113 31.36 -11.70 11.76
C ILE A 113 32.03 -10.44 12.33
N GLN A 114 31.28 -9.57 13.01
CA GLN A 114 31.83 -8.38 13.66
C GLN A 114 32.85 -8.75 14.75
N ASP A 115 32.50 -9.67 15.65
CA ASP A 115 33.38 -10.16 16.73
C ASP A 115 34.65 -10.85 16.21
N ALA A 116 34.58 -11.51 15.05
CA ALA A 116 35.75 -12.05 14.36
C ALA A 116 36.63 -10.92 13.81
N ALA A 117 36.05 -9.97 13.07
CA ALA A 117 36.76 -8.86 12.46
C ALA A 117 37.44 -7.95 13.51
N GLU A 118 36.81 -7.69 14.66
CA GLU A 118 37.40 -6.87 15.73
C GLU A 118 38.68 -7.48 16.33
N ARG A 119 38.72 -8.81 16.50
CA ARG A 119 39.91 -9.52 16.96
C ARG A 119 41.04 -9.46 15.94
N GLU A 120 40.75 -9.61 14.66
CA GLU A 120 41.75 -9.48 13.59
C GLU A 120 42.24 -8.03 13.42
N ILE A 121 41.38 -7.03 13.58
CA ILE A 121 41.74 -5.60 13.58
C ILE A 121 42.72 -5.30 14.71
N ALA A 122 42.49 -5.81 15.92
CA ALA A 122 43.39 -5.64 17.05
C ALA A 122 44.77 -6.26 16.77
N ALA A 123 44.80 -7.49 16.23
CA ALA A 123 46.04 -8.15 15.83
C ALA A 123 46.79 -7.36 14.74
N LYS A 124 46.09 -6.86 13.71
CA LYS A 124 46.71 -6.07 12.64
C LYS A 124 47.22 -4.70 13.10
N LYS A 125 46.60 -4.08 14.10
CA LYS A 125 47.13 -2.85 14.72
C LYS A 125 48.43 -3.10 15.48
N ALA A 126 48.51 -4.19 16.24
CA ALA A 126 49.75 -4.61 16.90
C ALA A 126 50.88 -4.92 15.90
N GLU A 127 50.59 -5.64 14.81
CA GLU A 127 51.56 -5.92 13.73
C GLU A 127 52.10 -4.64 13.08
N ILE A 128 51.25 -3.62 12.86
CA ILE A 128 51.67 -2.33 12.30
C ILE A 128 52.55 -1.55 13.29
N GLU A 129 52.25 -1.60 14.59
CA GLU A 129 53.04 -0.96 15.63
C GLU A 129 54.42 -1.61 15.79
N GLU A 130 54.48 -2.96 15.84
CA GLU A 130 55.72 -3.73 15.86
C GLU A 130 56.61 -3.44 14.64
N LEU A 131 56.04 -3.49 13.43
CA LEU A 131 56.76 -3.13 12.19
C LEU A 131 57.25 -1.67 12.20
N THR A 132 56.54 -0.76 12.88
CA THR A 132 56.97 0.64 13.01
C THR A 132 58.16 0.78 13.96
N LEU A 133 58.13 0.11 15.11
CA LEU A 133 59.27 0.05 16.04
C LEU A 133 60.49 -0.65 15.41
N GLU A 134 60.27 -1.68 14.59
CA GLU A 134 61.35 -2.37 13.88
C GLU A 134 61.95 -1.51 12.75
N MET A 135 61.15 -0.67 12.09
CA MET A 135 61.67 0.37 11.18
C MET A 135 62.54 1.40 11.90
N GLU A 136 62.18 1.82 13.12
CA GLU A 136 62.99 2.75 13.92
C GLU A 136 64.34 2.12 14.35
N ARG A 137 64.33 0.85 14.77
CA ARG A 137 65.55 0.10 15.09
C ARG A 137 66.47 -0.08 13.88
N ASN A 138 65.90 -0.30 12.69
CA ASN A 138 66.63 -0.51 11.44
C ASN A 138 66.84 0.77 10.61
N ARG A 139 66.69 1.97 11.20
CA ARG A 139 66.72 3.27 10.50
C ARG A 139 67.98 3.55 9.67
N GLU A 140 69.09 2.85 9.93
CA GLU A 140 70.39 3.02 9.27
C GLU A 140 70.61 2.01 8.12
N ASN A 141 69.64 1.11 7.86
CA ASN A 141 69.69 0.10 6.79
C ASN A 141 68.60 0.35 5.71
N PRO A 142 68.94 0.95 4.55
CA PRO A 142 67.96 1.31 3.51
C PRO A 142 67.21 0.12 2.89
N ALA A 143 67.85 -1.05 2.78
CA ALA A 143 67.23 -2.23 2.19
C ALA A 143 66.16 -2.82 3.13
N SER A 144 66.51 -3.00 4.41
CA SER A 144 65.57 -3.44 5.46
C SER A 144 64.38 -2.49 5.59
N LEU A 145 64.63 -1.18 5.61
CA LEU A 145 63.58 -0.16 5.65
C LEU A 145 62.59 -0.26 4.47
N THR A 146 63.04 -0.67 3.28
CA THR A 146 62.18 -0.80 2.11
C THR A 146 61.26 -2.02 2.24
N GLU A 147 61.79 -3.15 2.71
CA GLU A 147 61.01 -4.35 2.97
C GLU A 147 59.98 -4.16 4.10
N LEU A 148 60.41 -3.57 5.22
CA LEU A 148 59.54 -3.27 6.36
C LEU A 148 58.41 -2.29 5.98
N LYS A 149 58.71 -1.26 5.17
CA LYS A 149 57.67 -0.37 4.61
C LYS A 149 56.65 -1.14 3.78
N ASN A 150 57.08 -2.09 2.94
CA ASN A 150 56.17 -2.90 2.12
C ASN A 150 55.29 -3.81 2.99
N LYS A 151 55.87 -4.50 3.99
CA LYS A 151 55.14 -5.32 4.97
C LYS A 151 54.10 -4.49 5.73
N ARG A 152 54.52 -3.34 6.28
CA ARG A 152 53.63 -2.42 7.00
C ARG A 152 52.51 -1.90 6.11
N ASN A 153 52.80 -1.48 4.87
CA ASN A 153 51.79 -1.01 3.93
C ASN A 153 50.78 -2.12 3.55
N ALA A 154 51.22 -3.38 3.45
CA ALA A 154 50.33 -4.52 3.22
C ALA A 154 49.44 -4.78 4.46
N ALA A 155 50.00 -4.73 5.67
CA ALA A 155 49.23 -4.83 6.91
C ALA A 155 48.20 -3.69 7.06
N THR A 156 48.57 -2.45 6.71
CA THR A 156 47.64 -1.30 6.66
C THR A 156 46.51 -1.50 5.65
N LYS A 157 46.80 -2.07 4.47
CA LYS A 157 45.77 -2.37 3.48
C LYS A 157 44.80 -3.47 3.96
N ALA A 158 45.32 -4.52 4.60
CA ALA A 158 44.50 -5.56 5.20
C ALA A 158 43.64 -5.02 6.35
N LEU A 159 44.21 -4.15 7.20
CA LEU A 159 43.48 -3.46 8.26
C LEU A 159 42.30 -2.64 7.69
N ALA A 160 42.52 -1.86 6.63
CA ALA A 160 41.46 -1.08 5.98
C ALA A 160 40.33 -1.97 5.39
N GLN A 161 40.67 -3.15 4.87
CA GLN A 161 39.68 -4.13 4.40
C GLN A 161 38.87 -4.74 5.55
N LEU A 162 39.51 -5.07 6.66
CA LEU A 162 38.84 -5.57 7.86
C LEU A 162 37.96 -4.50 8.52
N GLU A 163 38.41 -3.25 8.59
CA GLU A 163 37.61 -2.13 9.10
C GLU A 163 36.39 -1.84 8.22
N ALA A 164 36.51 -1.99 6.89
CA ALA A 164 35.37 -1.94 5.97
C ALA A 164 34.40 -3.11 6.15
N ALA A 165 34.89 -4.34 6.26
CA ALA A 165 34.07 -5.53 6.52
C ALA A 165 33.33 -5.43 7.87
N ARG A 166 34.02 -4.97 8.92
CA ARG A 166 33.41 -4.66 10.21
C ARG A 166 32.34 -3.57 10.10
N SER A 167 32.56 -2.52 9.31
CA SER A 167 31.57 -1.46 9.09
C SER A 167 30.29 -1.99 8.43
N VAL A 168 30.41 -2.88 7.44
CA VAL A 168 29.27 -3.55 6.80
C VAL A 168 28.57 -4.52 7.76
N ALA A 169 29.32 -5.30 8.53
CA ALA A 169 28.76 -6.19 9.54
C ALA A 169 28.03 -5.42 10.66
N ALA A 170 28.60 -4.31 11.13
CA ALA A 170 28.00 -3.41 12.11
C ALA A 170 26.71 -2.75 11.58
N ALA A 171 26.69 -2.32 10.32
CA ALA A 171 25.47 -1.79 9.70
C ALA A 171 24.35 -2.87 9.60
N ASN A 172 24.72 -4.13 9.38
CA ASN A 172 23.78 -5.25 9.32
C ASN A 172 23.38 -5.79 10.72
N SER A 173 24.19 -5.56 11.76
CA SER A 173 23.86 -5.91 13.15
C SER A 173 23.02 -4.83 13.83
N GLN A 174 23.16 -3.56 13.43
CA GLN A 174 22.37 -2.42 13.91
C GLN A 174 21.01 -2.27 13.20
N MET A 175 20.22 -3.34 13.18
CA MET A 175 18.76 -3.17 13.17
C MET A 175 18.31 -2.99 14.63
N PRO A 176 17.42 -2.04 14.94
CA PRO A 176 16.92 -1.88 16.30
C PRO A 176 16.26 -3.19 16.76
N PRO A 177 16.40 -3.58 18.03
CA PRO A 177 15.58 -4.63 18.59
C PRO A 177 14.13 -4.14 18.59
N ILE A 178 13.39 -4.49 17.55
CA ILE A 178 11.92 -4.45 17.56
C ILE A 178 11.52 -5.23 18.80
N THR A 179 10.97 -4.53 19.80
CA THR A 179 10.27 -5.25 20.86
C THR A 179 9.09 -5.94 20.22
N LEU A 180 8.79 -7.18 20.62
CA LEU A 180 7.83 -8.04 19.91
C LEU A 180 6.43 -7.39 19.71
N LEU A 181 6.10 -6.38 20.53
CA LEU A 181 4.91 -5.51 20.43
C LEU A 181 4.87 -4.60 19.19
N GLU A 182 6.00 -4.16 18.65
CA GLU A 182 6.05 -3.27 17.48
C GLU A 182 5.87 -4.07 16.18
N ALA A 183 6.39 -5.30 16.13
CA ALA A 183 6.14 -6.25 15.04
C ALA A 183 4.64 -6.57 14.88
N SER A 184 3.90 -6.70 15.98
CA SER A 184 2.44 -6.99 15.97
C SER A 184 1.57 -5.91 15.32
N ARG A 185 2.09 -4.70 15.12
CA ARG A 185 1.37 -3.65 14.36
C ARG A 185 1.45 -3.84 12.85
N SER A 186 2.38 -4.66 12.35
CA SER A 186 2.54 -4.91 10.91
C SER A 186 1.42 -5.80 10.34
N GLY A 187 0.87 -5.40 9.19
CA GLY A 187 -0.43 -5.83 8.66
C GLY A 187 -0.44 -7.13 7.86
N VAL A 188 -1.58 -7.86 7.85
CA VAL A 188 -2.07 -8.76 6.76
C VAL A 188 -3.54 -9.21 6.96
N PRO A 189 -4.29 -9.53 5.87
CA PRO A 189 -5.42 -8.77 5.37
C PRO A 189 -6.80 -9.08 6.01
N VAL A 190 -7.74 -8.19 5.76
CA VAL A 190 -9.18 -8.27 6.11
C VAL A 190 -9.90 -9.22 5.13
N PRO A 191 -10.99 -9.94 5.51
CA PRO A 191 -11.61 -10.90 4.60
C PRO A 191 -12.33 -10.18 3.45
N PRO A 192 -12.05 -10.49 2.17
CA PRO A 192 -12.57 -9.74 1.04
C PRO A 192 -14.10 -9.78 0.99
N LEU A 193 -14.72 -8.64 0.73
CA LEU A 193 -16.10 -8.58 0.24
C LEU A 193 -16.21 -9.43 -1.03
N LYS A 194 -17.35 -10.10 -1.21
CA LYS A 194 -17.63 -10.89 -2.41
C LYS A 194 -17.80 -9.95 -3.62
N GLY A 195 -16.68 -9.66 -4.29
CA GLY A 195 -16.60 -8.83 -5.49
C GLY A 195 -15.93 -9.56 -6.67
N ALA A 196 -16.26 -9.14 -7.89
CA ALA A 196 -15.63 -9.68 -9.09
C ALA A 196 -14.23 -9.08 -9.30
N VAL A 197 -13.33 -9.87 -9.89
CA VAL A 197 -11.96 -9.48 -10.19
C VAL A 197 -11.94 -8.41 -11.30
N ILE A 198 -11.44 -7.21 -10.98
CA ILE A 198 -11.12 -6.15 -11.95
C ILE A 198 -9.69 -5.67 -11.66
N ASP A 199 -8.79 -5.80 -12.64
CA ASP A 199 -7.33 -5.79 -12.38
C ASP A 199 -6.55 -4.59 -12.94
N ILE A 200 -7.19 -3.67 -13.66
CA ILE A 200 -6.47 -2.97 -14.76
C ILE A 200 -5.83 -1.61 -14.38
N VAL A 201 -6.22 -0.96 -13.27
CA VAL A 201 -5.81 0.44 -12.99
C VAL A 201 -5.13 0.68 -11.65
N SER A 202 -5.39 -0.12 -10.60
CA SER A 202 -4.61 0.01 -9.36
C SER A 202 -3.14 -0.38 -9.55
N GLU A 203 -2.86 -1.29 -10.49
CA GLU A 203 -1.50 -1.77 -10.79
C GLU A 203 -0.62 -0.72 -11.50
N SER A 204 -1.20 0.28 -12.18
CA SER A 204 -0.44 1.33 -12.85
C SER A 204 0.10 2.41 -11.90
N THR A 205 -0.51 2.55 -10.71
CA THR A 205 0.06 3.33 -9.61
C THR A 205 1.12 2.50 -8.89
N THR A 206 2.40 2.62 -9.26
CA THR A 206 3.48 1.84 -8.62
C THR A 206 4.15 2.59 -7.46
N VAL A 207 4.92 1.85 -6.65
CA VAL A 207 5.76 2.41 -5.57
C VAL A 207 6.77 3.41 -6.14
N GLU A 208 7.41 3.09 -7.26
CA GLU A 208 8.41 3.92 -7.94
C GLU A 208 7.81 5.20 -8.53
N LEU A 209 6.52 5.15 -8.90
CA LEU A 209 5.76 6.32 -9.35
C LEU A 209 5.52 7.27 -8.16
N LEU A 210 4.92 6.77 -7.07
CA LEU A 210 4.62 7.62 -5.90
C LEU A 210 5.89 8.16 -5.22
N LYS A 211 6.98 7.37 -5.16
CA LYS A 211 8.29 7.82 -4.64
C LYS A 211 8.93 8.98 -5.41
N LYS A 212 8.54 9.25 -6.66
CA LYS A 212 8.99 10.43 -7.43
C LYS A 212 8.21 11.70 -7.09
N ILE A 213 7.01 11.55 -6.54
CA ILE A 213 6.06 12.63 -6.25
C ILE A 213 6.14 13.05 -4.78
N ALA A 214 6.26 12.06 -3.89
CA ALA A 214 6.24 12.24 -2.45
C ALA A 214 7.59 12.74 -1.89
N PRO A 215 7.59 13.35 -0.69
CA PRO A 215 8.82 13.62 0.06
C PRO A 215 9.62 12.33 0.31
N ALA A 216 10.96 12.42 0.40
CA ALA A 216 11.81 11.24 0.61
C ALA A 216 11.46 10.44 1.89
N THR A 217 10.93 11.12 2.92
CA THR A 217 10.46 10.51 4.18
C THR A 217 9.24 9.59 4.00
N ALA A 218 8.50 9.71 2.90
CA ALA A 218 7.33 8.87 2.59
C ALA A 218 7.70 7.48 2.04
N ALA A 219 8.97 7.23 1.70
CA ALA A 219 9.38 6.08 0.91
C ALA A 219 8.98 4.72 1.53
N GLU A 220 9.19 4.55 2.84
CA GLU A 220 8.83 3.32 3.58
C GLU A 220 7.31 3.19 3.75
N GLY A 221 6.61 4.30 4.01
CA GLY A 221 5.15 4.33 4.11
C GLY A 221 4.48 3.90 2.80
N ILE A 222 4.96 4.43 1.66
CA ILE A 222 4.45 4.06 0.33
C ILE A 222 4.69 2.56 0.06
N GLU A 223 5.88 2.03 0.36
CA GLU A 223 6.18 0.60 0.20
C GLU A 223 5.28 -0.31 1.05
N LEU A 224 5.02 0.09 2.30
CA LEU A 224 4.20 -0.68 3.22
C LEU A 224 2.70 -0.62 2.85
N HIS A 225 2.18 0.56 2.54
CA HIS A 225 0.74 0.82 2.51
C HIS A 225 0.11 0.70 1.11
N LEU A 226 0.86 0.98 0.02
CA LEU A 226 0.32 0.93 -1.34
C LEU A 226 -0.23 -0.44 -1.77
N PRO A 227 0.42 -1.59 -1.49
CA PRO A 227 -0.11 -2.90 -1.88
C PRO A 227 -1.49 -3.22 -1.28
N TYR A 228 -1.77 -2.69 -0.08
CA TYR A 228 -3.07 -2.83 0.57
C TYR A 228 -4.14 -1.93 -0.08
N LEU A 229 -3.77 -0.72 -0.49
CA LEU A 229 -4.65 0.15 -1.29
C LEU A 229 -4.98 -0.46 -2.65
N GLN A 230 -3.98 -1.00 -3.35
CA GLN A 230 -4.21 -1.71 -4.62
C GLN A 230 -5.16 -2.90 -4.45
N SER A 231 -4.96 -3.68 -3.38
CA SER A 231 -5.85 -4.79 -3.02
C SER A 231 -7.28 -4.32 -2.70
N ALA A 232 -7.43 -3.19 -2.01
CA ALA A 232 -8.73 -2.61 -1.69
C ALA A 232 -9.42 -2.04 -2.94
N PHE A 233 -8.73 -1.31 -3.82
CA PHE A 233 -9.30 -0.83 -5.09
C PHE A 233 -9.87 -1.99 -5.93
N LYS A 234 -9.14 -3.12 -6.00
CA LYS A 234 -9.60 -4.38 -6.62
C LYS A 234 -10.83 -4.97 -5.91
N GLU A 235 -10.81 -5.06 -4.58
CA GLU A 235 -11.93 -5.58 -3.76
C GLU A 235 -13.24 -4.80 -3.98
N PHE A 236 -13.16 -3.46 -4.06
CA PHE A 236 -14.31 -2.57 -4.21
C PHE A 236 -14.64 -2.23 -5.67
N SER A 237 -13.96 -2.84 -6.64
CA SER A 237 -14.14 -2.57 -8.07
C SER A 237 -14.00 -1.07 -8.43
N ILE A 238 -13.04 -0.37 -7.82
CA ILE A 238 -12.63 0.98 -8.21
C ILE A 238 -11.47 0.86 -9.20
N ALA A 239 -11.74 1.25 -10.45
CA ALA A 239 -10.80 1.12 -11.57
C ALA A 239 -10.72 2.38 -12.47
N ASP A 240 -11.29 3.51 -12.06
CA ASP A 240 -11.09 4.77 -12.79
C ASP A 240 -9.82 5.48 -12.29
N GLU A 241 -8.99 5.97 -13.21
CA GLU A 241 -7.72 6.66 -12.88
C GLU A 241 -7.95 7.92 -12.04
N SER A 242 -8.99 8.71 -12.35
CA SER A 242 -9.30 9.92 -11.59
C SER A 242 -9.79 9.57 -10.20
N THR A 243 -10.62 8.53 -10.04
CA THR A 243 -11.00 8.07 -8.69
C THR A 243 -9.79 7.56 -7.91
N VAL A 244 -8.94 6.69 -8.49
CA VAL A 244 -7.74 6.15 -7.82
C VAL A 244 -6.77 7.27 -7.41
N ALA A 245 -6.49 8.22 -8.30
CA ALA A 245 -5.61 9.35 -8.02
C ALA A 245 -6.20 10.29 -6.95
N ALA A 246 -7.51 10.51 -6.94
CA ALA A 246 -8.18 11.35 -5.94
C ALA A 246 -8.14 10.70 -4.55
N VAL A 247 -8.44 9.39 -4.45
CA VAL A 247 -8.32 8.64 -3.19
C VAL A 247 -6.88 8.70 -2.66
N LEU A 248 -5.87 8.51 -3.52
CA LEU A 248 -4.48 8.59 -3.11
C LEU A 248 -4.06 10.00 -2.68
N ALA A 249 -4.58 11.05 -3.32
CA ALA A 249 -4.28 12.44 -2.97
C ALA A 249 -4.86 12.84 -1.60
N GLU A 250 -6.11 12.47 -1.31
CA GLU A 250 -6.72 12.69 0.01
C GLU A 250 -5.94 11.94 1.10
N ILE A 251 -5.62 10.66 0.87
CA ILE A 251 -4.85 9.86 1.84
C ILE A 251 -3.45 10.45 2.07
N ALA A 252 -2.76 10.85 1.00
CA ALA A 252 -1.43 11.46 1.10
C ALA A 252 -1.44 12.77 1.91
N TYR A 253 -2.52 13.56 1.80
CA TYR A 253 -2.72 14.77 2.59
C TYR A 253 -3.06 14.44 4.06
N GLU A 254 -4.17 13.74 4.30
CA GLU A 254 -4.68 13.42 5.65
C GLU A 254 -3.63 12.71 6.52
N THR A 255 -2.90 11.75 5.94
CA THR A 255 -1.92 10.95 6.68
C THR A 255 -0.49 11.48 6.65
N HIS A 256 -0.24 12.61 5.96
CA HIS A 256 1.11 13.10 5.65
C HIS A 256 1.97 11.99 5.05
N TRP A 257 1.50 11.39 3.96
CA TRP A 257 2.07 10.20 3.30
C TRP A 257 2.33 9.00 4.24
N PHE A 258 1.28 8.55 4.92
CA PHE A 258 1.24 7.41 5.84
C PHE A 258 2.05 7.58 7.14
N SER A 259 2.62 8.75 7.41
CA SER A 259 3.40 9.00 8.63
C SER A 259 2.55 9.25 9.88
N MET A 260 1.28 9.64 9.72
CA MET A 260 0.32 9.84 10.80
C MET A 260 -0.99 9.11 10.47
N LEU A 261 -1.28 8.03 11.19
CA LEU A 261 -2.48 7.20 11.00
C LEU A 261 -3.46 7.26 12.17
N GLU A 262 -3.12 8.00 13.22
CA GLU A 262 -3.86 8.10 14.47
C GLU A 262 -3.64 9.49 15.08
N GLU A 263 -4.71 10.11 15.54
CA GLU A 263 -4.65 11.42 16.20
C GLU A 263 -4.03 11.29 17.61
N PRO A 264 -3.17 12.23 18.05
CA PRO A 264 -2.60 12.21 19.40
C PRO A 264 -3.65 12.42 20.49
N ASP A 265 -3.51 11.69 21.60
CA ASP A 265 -4.48 11.62 22.71
C ASP A 265 -4.97 12.97 23.28
N PRO A 266 -4.12 14.01 23.43
CA PRO A 266 -4.57 15.30 23.98
C PRO A 266 -5.65 16.02 23.15
N ALA A 267 -5.84 15.65 21.87
CA ALA A 267 -6.88 16.24 21.03
C ALA A 267 -8.26 15.58 21.22
N THR A 268 -8.34 14.46 21.95
CA THR A 268 -9.53 13.57 21.96
C THR A 268 -10.65 14.01 22.89
N GLU A 269 -10.39 14.93 23.82
CA GLU A 269 -11.40 15.51 24.71
C GLU A 269 -12.59 16.11 23.92
N ARG A 270 -12.33 16.60 22.70
CA ARG A 270 -13.35 17.17 21.78
C ARG A 270 -14.35 16.14 21.21
N TYR A 271 -14.20 14.86 21.54
CA TYR A 271 -15.05 13.76 21.10
C TYR A 271 -15.86 13.11 22.23
N GLU A 272 -15.53 13.39 23.49
CA GLU A 272 -16.17 12.78 24.65
C GLU A 272 -17.64 13.21 24.76
N GLY A 273 -18.55 12.26 25.03
CA GLY A 273 -19.98 12.53 25.21
C GLY A 273 -20.77 13.01 23.98
N ARG A 274 -20.16 13.03 22.77
CA ARG A 274 -20.81 13.51 21.54
C ARG A 274 -21.75 12.47 20.93
N ILE A 275 -23.05 12.72 21.10
CA ILE A 275 -24.16 11.83 20.70
C ILE A 275 -24.15 11.55 19.18
N GLU A 276 -23.85 12.54 18.35
CA GLU A 276 -23.78 12.42 16.90
C GLU A 276 -22.60 11.56 16.41
N LEU A 277 -21.56 11.41 17.23
CA LEU A 277 -20.46 10.48 17.02
C LEU A 277 -20.77 9.07 17.57
N GLY A 278 -21.90 8.89 18.26
CA GLY A 278 -22.23 7.69 19.03
C GLY A 278 -21.47 7.56 20.35
N ASN A 279 -20.66 8.56 20.71
CA ASN A 279 -19.82 8.56 21.90
C ASN A 279 -20.70 8.88 23.11
N THR A 280 -21.21 7.83 23.73
CA THR A 280 -22.27 7.89 24.77
C THR A 280 -21.86 7.22 26.07
N GLN A 281 -20.69 6.56 26.09
CA GLN A 281 -20.09 5.95 27.27
C GLN A 281 -18.82 6.73 27.66
N ALA A 282 -18.51 6.75 28.95
CA ALA A 282 -17.33 7.45 29.45
C ALA A 282 -16.04 6.84 28.88
N GLY A 283 -15.19 7.68 28.28
CA GLY A 283 -13.95 7.29 27.61
C GLY A 283 -14.10 7.00 26.11
N ASP A 284 -15.30 7.15 25.54
CA ASP A 284 -15.54 6.96 24.10
C ASP A 284 -14.75 7.94 23.23
N GLY A 285 -14.46 9.15 23.71
CA GLY A 285 -13.70 10.15 22.97
C GLY A 285 -12.27 9.71 22.67
N LEU A 286 -11.56 9.19 23.68
CA LEU A 286 -10.23 8.62 23.54
C LEU A 286 -10.27 7.27 22.80
N ARG A 287 -11.23 6.40 23.14
CA ARG A 287 -11.34 5.05 22.56
C ARG A 287 -11.63 5.11 21.05
N PHE A 288 -12.49 6.02 20.60
CA PHE A 288 -12.92 6.17 19.20
C PHE A 288 -12.43 7.48 18.55
N LYS A 289 -11.22 7.91 18.88
CA LYS A 289 -10.52 9.05 18.24
C LYS A 289 -10.25 8.82 16.74
N ALA A 290 -9.75 9.85 16.05
CA ALA A 290 -9.49 9.76 14.62
C ALA A 290 -8.37 8.75 14.28
N ARG A 291 -8.67 7.81 13.37
CA ARG A 291 -7.73 6.78 12.87
C ARG A 291 -7.97 6.41 11.41
N GLY A 292 -6.92 5.92 10.75
CA GLY A 292 -6.95 5.33 9.41
C GLY A 292 -6.51 6.29 8.30
N TYR A 293 -6.54 5.84 7.05
CA TYR A 293 -6.10 6.64 5.89
C TYR A 293 -7.03 7.80 5.54
N ILE A 294 -8.33 7.61 5.78
CA ILE A 294 -9.33 8.68 5.85
C ILE A 294 -9.84 8.61 7.30
N PRO A 295 -9.57 9.62 8.14
CA PRO A 295 -9.80 9.51 9.57
C PRO A 295 -11.28 9.24 9.92
N ILE A 296 -11.57 8.07 10.50
CA ILE A 296 -12.88 7.78 11.08
C ILE A 296 -12.90 8.13 12.57
N VAL A 297 -13.99 8.77 13.01
CA VAL A 297 -14.16 9.30 14.38
C VAL A 297 -15.49 8.83 14.94
N GLY A 298 -15.49 8.42 16.20
CA GLY A 298 -16.69 8.12 16.98
C GLY A 298 -17.17 6.68 16.86
N ARG A 299 -17.69 6.14 17.97
CA ARG A 299 -18.21 4.78 18.09
C ARG A 299 -19.16 4.41 16.94
N ALA A 300 -20.00 5.34 16.48
CA ALA A 300 -20.91 5.13 15.36
C ALA A 300 -20.20 4.86 14.03
N ALA A 301 -19.11 5.57 13.73
CA ALA A 301 -18.33 5.37 12.50
C ALA A 301 -17.59 4.03 12.52
N TYR A 302 -16.95 3.70 13.64
CA TYR A 302 -16.27 2.41 13.85
C TYR A 302 -17.25 1.24 13.73
N THR A 303 -18.42 1.33 14.37
CA THR A 303 -19.49 0.31 14.27
C THR A 303 -19.97 0.13 12.82
N ARG A 304 -20.33 1.25 12.16
CA ARG A 304 -20.79 1.24 10.76
C ARG A 304 -19.76 0.60 9.84
N MET A 305 -18.50 0.97 10.00
CA MET A 305 -17.44 0.48 9.11
C MET A 305 -17.07 -0.98 9.39
N SER A 306 -17.11 -1.42 10.65
CA SER A 306 -16.93 -2.84 11.00
C SER A 306 -18.01 -3.70 10.35
N ALA A 307 -19.28 -3.27 10.39
CA ALA A 307 -20.37 -3.93 9.68
C ALA A 307 -20.19 -3.87 8.15
N ARG A 308 -19.86 -2.70 7.59
CA ARG A 308 -19.67 -2.47 6.14
C ARG A 308 -18.60 -3.35 5.50
N LEU A 309 -17.56 -3.68 6.27
CA LEU A 309 -16.44 -4.54 5.86
C LEU A 309 -16.64 -6.02 6.20
N GLY A 310 -17.75 -6.41 6.82
CA GLY A 310 -17.99 -7.79 7.26
C GLY A 310 -17.15 -8.24 8.46
N LEU A 311 -16.63 -7.29 9.25
CA LEU A 311 -15.73 -7.50 10.39
C LEU A 311 -16.45 -7.75 11.73
N GLY A 312 -17.78 -7.85 11.72
CA GLY A 312 -18.58 -8.02 12.93
C GLY A 312 -18.42 -6.84 13.88
N GLN A 313 -17.86 -7.10 15.07
CA GLN A 313 -17.61 -6.09 16.12
C GLN A 313 -16.13 -5.73 16.29
N LEU A 314 -15.23 -6.17 15.39
CA LEU A 314 -13.77 -5.99 15.55
C LEU A 314 -13.40 -4.53 15.87
N LEU A 315 -13.86 -3.56 15.08
CA LEU A 315 -13.46 -2.16 15.25
C LEU A 315 -14.10 -1.49 16.48
N THR A 316 -15.13 -2.10 17.09
CA THR A 316 -15.71 -1.62 18.36
C THR A 316 -15.00 -2.20 19.59
N LEU A 317 -14.39 -3.37 19.45
CA LEU A 317 -13.67 -4.08 20.53
C LEU A 317 -12.19 -3.76 20.54
N SER A 318 -11.62 -3.61 19.35
CA SER A 318 -10.24 -3.21 19.08
C SER A 318 -10.20 -2.04 18.09
N PRO A 319 -10.54 -0.80 18.53
CA PRO A 319 -10.48 0.40 17.68
C PRO A 319 -9.09 0.68 17.07
N GLU A 320 -8.03 0.28 17.76
CA GLU A 320 -6.64 0.35 17.32
C GLU A 320 -6.39 -0.38 16.00
N GLU A 321 -7.16 -1.42 15.67
CA GLU A 321 -7.04 -2.17 14.41
C GLU A 321 -7.30 -1.28 13.17
N VAL A 322 -7.94 -0.12 13.32
CA VAL A 322 -8.20 0.84 12.22
C VAL A 322 -6.93 1.38 11.57
N VAL A 323 -5.79 1.45 12.28
CA VAL A 323 -4.52 1.93 11.70
C VAL A 323 -3.81 0.87 10.86
N ARG A 324 -4.22 -0.41 10.95
CA ARG A 324 -3.52 -1.49 10.27
C ARG A 324 -3.71 -1.37 8.75
N PRO A 325 -2.65 -1.51 7.93
CA PRO A 325 -2.68 -1.16 6.51
C PRO A 325 -3.85 -1.77 5.73
N GLU A 326 -4.20 -3.02 6.03
CA GLU A 326 -5.29 -3.77 5.42
C GLU A 326 -6.68 -3.27 5.79
N ILE A 327 -6.86 -2.77 7.01
CA ILE A 327 -8.13 -2.22 7.50
C ILE A 327 -8.24 -0.78 7.02
N ALA A 328 -7.22 0.04 7.24
CA ALA A 328 -7.16 1.43 6.80
C ALA A 328 -7.42 1.58 5.28
N ALA A 329 -6.82 0.72 4.45
CA ALA A 329 -7.05 0.70 3.00
C ALA A 329 -8.52 0.49 2.65
N ARG A 330 -9.15 -0.51 3.25
CA ARG A 330 -10.55 -0.85 2.97
C ARG A 330 -11.52 0.15 3.56
N ILE A 331 -11.23 0.73 4.72
CA ILE A 331 -12.04 1.81 5.32
C ILE A 331 -12.08 3.00 4.36
N ALA A 332 -10.93 3.44 3.85
CA ALA A 332 -10.86 4.52 2.88
C ALA A 332 -11.58 4.17 1.57
N VAL A 333 -11.23 3.05 0.94
CA VAL A 333 -11.83 2.67 -0.35
C VAL A 333 -13.33 2.39 -0.22
N ALA A 334 -13.82 1.81 0.89
CA ALA A 334 -15.25 1.68 1.18
C ALA A 334 -15.93 3.05 1.34
N PHE A 335 -15.33 3.98 2.08
CA PHE A 335 -15.84 5.34 2.26
C PHE A 335 -16.03 6.06 0.92
N PHE A 336 -15.05 5.96 0.01
CA PHE A 336 -15.17 6.53 -1.34
C PHE A 336 -16.19 5.77 -2.19
N LYS A 337 -16.23 4.43 -2.11
CA LYS A 337 -17.20 3.62 -2.88
C LYS A 337 -18.64 3.89 -2.46
N ASP A 338 -18.90 4.06 -1.17
CA ASP A 338 -20.22 4.36 -0.61
C ASP A 338 -20.70 5.79 -0.99
N GLN A 339 -19.79 6.67 -1.45
CA GLN A 339 -20.06 8.06 -1.86
C GLN A 339 -19.78 8.32 -3.35
N GLU A 340 -19.52 7.28 -4.15
CA GLU A 340 -19.09 7.36 -5.55
C GLU A 340 -20.04 8.22 -6.40
N SER A 341 -21.35 8.06 -6.24
CA SER A 341 -22.36 8.83 -6.99
C SER A 341 -22.40 10.32 -6.65
N SER A 342 -21.94 10.72 -5.46
CA SER A 342 -21.82 12.13 -5.05
C SER A 342 -20.45 12.73 -5.37
N LEU A 343 -19.40 11.92 -5.42
CA LEU A 343 -18.02 12.40 -5.60
C LEU A 343 -17.57 12.42 -7.06
N ASN A 344 -17.94 11.43 -7.88
CA ASN A 344 -17.56 11.36 -9.29
C ASN A 344 -17.93 12.61 -10.11
N PRO A 345 -19.10 13.27 -9.91
CA PRO A 345 -19.44 14.49 -10.65
C PRO A 345 -18.48 15.67 -10.46
N TYR A 346 -17.67 15.68 -9.39
CA TYR A 346 -16.61 16.67 -9.20
C TYR A 346 -15.39 16.34 -10.08
N LEU A 347 -14.95 15.08 -10.08
CA LEU A 347 -13.84 14.59 -10.91
C LEU A 347 -14.14 14.71 -12.41
N GLU A 348 -15.38 14.48 -12.82
CA GLU A 348 -15.84 14.68 -14.21
C GLU A 348 -15.71 16.13 -14.69
N ARG A 349 -15.74 17.10 -13.77
CA ARG A 349 -15.68 18.55 -14.02
C ARG A 349 -14.33 19.18 -13.69
N ASP A 350 -13.37 18.38 -13.22
CA ASP A 350 -12.07 18.85 -12.70
C ASP A 350 -12.19 19.78 -11.47
N ASP A 351 -13.31 19.71 -10.73
CA ASP A 351 -13.54 20.49 -9.49
C ASP A 351 -12.95 19.77 -8.27
N LEU A 352 -11.61 19.68 -8.24
CA LEU A 352 -10.85 19.00 -7.19
C LEU A 352 -11.09 19.65 -5.81
N SER A 353 -11.22 20.97 -5.75
CA SER A 353 -11.55 21.67 -4.50
C SER A 353 -12.97 21.34 -4.02
N GLY A 354 -13.91 21.07 -4.93
CA GLY A 354 -15.25 20.59 -4.61
C GLY A 354 -15.28 19.14 -4.14
N PHE A 355 -14.47 18.28 -4.76
CA PHE A 355 -14.27 16.90 -4.31
C PHE A 355 -13.77 16.87 -2.86
N HIS A 356 -12.68 17.59 -2.55
CA HIS A 356 -12.12 17.65 -1.21
C HIS A 356 -13.12 18.19 -0.17
N ARG A 357 -13.85 19.26 -0.49
CA ARG A 357 -14.92 19.79 0.39
C ARG A 357 -16.02 18.77 0.67
N ALA A 358 -16.35 17.92 -0.29
CA ALA A 358 -17.34 16.86 -0.11
C ALA A 358 -16.81 15.70 0.74
N VAL A 359 -15.50 15.42 0.69
CA VAL A 359 -14.82 14.40 1.51
C VAL A 359 -14.67 14.82 2.97
N THR A 360 -14.12 16.01 3.22
CA THR A 360 -13.73 16.46 4.58
C THR A 360 -14.79 17.33 5.27
N GLY A 361 -15.73 17.88 4.52
CA GLY A 361 -16.65 18.93 4.99
C GLY A 361 -16.00 20.31 5.14
N GLY A 362 -14.73 20.47 4.73
CA GLY A 362 -13.96 21.71 4.84
C GLY A 362 -13.14 22.02 3.58
N ALA A 363 -12.59 23.24 3.48
CA ALA A 363 -11.78 23.66 2.33
C ALA A 363 -10.26 23.72 2.60
N THR A 364 -9.85 23.45 3.85
CA THR A 364 -8.44 23.47 4.28
C THR A 364 -7.67 22.33 3.62
N GLY A 365 -6.62 22.64 2.85
CA GLY A 365 -5.82 21.63 2.14
C GLY A 365 -6.24 21.37 0.69
N ALA A 366 -7.37 21.91 0.24
CA ALA A 366 -7.93 21.63 -1.08
C ALA A 366 -6.95 21.84 -2.27
N GLU A 367 -6.09 22.86 -2.22
CA GLU A 367 -5.09 23.10 -3.28
C GLU A 367 -3.91 22.13 -3.20
N GLU A 368 -3.49 21.72 -2.00
CA GLU A 368 -2.42 20.74 -1.79
C GLU A 368 -2.86 19.35 -2.28
N VAL A 369 -4.09 18.95 -1.94
CA VAL A 369 -4.74 17.74 -2.48
C VAL A 369 -4.84 17.81 -4.00
N ALA A 370 -5.28 18.94 -4.55
CA ALA A 370 -5.35 19.13 -6.00
C ALA A 370 -3.97 19.05 -6.68
N GLU A 371 -2.90 19.55 -6.04
CA GLU A 371 -1.53 19.43 -6.54
C GLU A 371 -1.02 17.98 -6.52
N ILE A 372 -1.25 17.25 -5.42
CA ILE A 372 -0.89 15.83 -5.32
C ILE A 372 -1.65 15.02 -6.38
N TYR A 373 -2.96 15.23 -6.52
CA TYR A 373 -3.78 14.60 -7.56
C TYR A 373 -3.20 14.83 -8.96
N ARG A 374 -2.91 16.09 -9.32
CA ARG A 374 -2.37 16.45 -10.64
C ARG A 374 -1.02 15.75 -10.90
N LYS A 375 -0.14 15.69 -9.90
CA LYS A 375 1.16 14.98 -10.01
C LYS A 375 0.98 13.46 -10.18
N ILE A 376 0.03 12.84 -9.48
CA ILE A 376 -0.28 11.41 -9.65
C ILE A 376 -0.81 11.14 -11.06
N VAL A 377 -1.77 11.93 -11.54
CA VAL A 377 -2.33 11.80 -12.89
C VAL A 377 -1.27 12.06 -13.97
N GLU A 378 -0.37 13.03 -13.78
CA GLU A 378 0.73 13.30 -14.72
C GLU A 378 1.72 12.13 -14.81
N ALA A 379 2.05 11.50 -13.68
CA ALA A 379 3.02 10.41 -13.62
C ALA A 379 2.46 9.03 -14.04
N LEU A 380 1.13 8.85 -14.02
CA LEU A 380 0.48 7.61 -14.48
C LEU A 380 0.71 7.38 -15.98
N PRO A 381 0.96 6.13 -16.42
CA PRO A 381 1.12 5.82 -17.84
C PRO A 381 -0.19 6.09 -18.60
N ALA A 382 -0.10 6.55 -19.85
CA ALA A 382 -1.26 6.56 -20.74
C ALA A 382 -1.85 5.14 -20.90
N ARG A 383 -3.16 5.03 -21.10
CA ARG A 383 -3.84 3.79 -21.50
C ARG A 383 -4.27 3.85 -22.98
N PRO A 384 -3.37 3.53 -23.94
CA PRO A 384 -3.67 3.50 -25.37
C PRO A 384 -4.98 2.80 -25.80
N ALA A 385 -5.35 1.73 -25.10
CA ALA A 385 -6.52 0.91 -25.44
C ALA A 385 -7.86 1.62 -25.21
N ASP A 386 -7.92 2.59 -24.28
CA ASP A 386 -9.14 3.31 -23.93
C ASP A 386 -9.58 4.32 -25.01
N TYR A 387 -8.67 4.68 -25.92
CA TYR A 387 -8.89 5.71 -26.93
C TYR A 387 -9.00 5.12 -28.32
N ARG A 388 -10.15 5.33 -28.97
CA ARG A 388 -10.27 5.09 -30.42
C ARG A 388 -9.41 6.11 -31.14
N VAL A 389 -8.40 5.66 -31.89
CA VAL A 389 -7.51 6.53 -32.66
C VAL A 389 -7.91 6.52 -34.13
N PHE A 390 -8.31 7.67 -34.66
CA PHE A 390 -8.50 7.87 -36.09
C PHE A 390 -7.29 8.60 -36.69
N VAL A 391 -7.05 8.40 -37.99
CA VAL A 391 -5.92 9.01 -38.71
C VAL A 391 -6.41 9.69 -39.98
N GLN A 392 -6.22 11.00 -40.02
CA GLN A 392 -6.48 11.88 -41.15
C GLN A 392 -5.14 12.43 -41.69
N PHE A 393 -4.97 12.42 -43.02
CA PHE A 393 -3.71 12.86 -43.61
C PHE A 393 -3.84 13.59 -44.95
N ALA A 394 -2.87 14.46 -45.25
CA ALA A 394 -2.86 15.28 -46.45
C ALA A 394 -1.47 15.38 -47.11
N GLY A 395 -1.42 16.07 -48.26
CA GLY A 395 -0.19 16.28 -49.02
C GLY A 395 0.34 14.98 -49.64
N SER A 396 1.66 14.88 -49.81
CA SER A 396 2.31 13.79 -50.53
C SER A 396 2.81 12.64 -49.62
N ILE A 397 2.19 12.43 -48.45
CA ILE A 397 2.52 11.26 -47.61
C ILE A 397 2.06 10.00 -48.35
N ASP A 398 2.93 9.00 -48.42
CA ASP A 398 2.58 7.68 -48.94
C ASP A 398 1.58 6.98 -48.00
N ARG A 399 0.53 6.37 -48.58
CA ARG A 399 -0.49 5.65 -47.80
C ARG A 399 0.10 4.39 -47.16
N ASP A 400 1.12 3.76 -47.74
CA ASP A 400 1.72 2.57 -47.13
C ASP A 400 2.57 2.92 -45.89
N LYS A 401 3.21 4.09 -45.88
CA LYS A 401 3.83 4.64 -44.64
C LYS A 401 2.79 4.94 -43.56
N ILE A 402 1.61 5.46 -43.92
CA ILE A 402 0.51 5.64 -42.96
C ILE A 402 0.03 4.29 -42.41
N ARG A 403 -0.07 3.24 -43.25
CA ARG A 403 -0.42 1.88 -42.79
C ARG A 403 0.62 1.31 -41.83
N GLU A 404 1.91 1.48 -42.12
CA GLU A 404 3.00 1.04 -41.24
C GLU A 404 2.96 1.75 -39.89
N MET A 405 2.82 3.07 -39.90
CA MET A 405 2.60 3.90 -38.70
C MET A 405 1.38 3.42 -37.89
N MET A 406 0.23 3.19 -38.55
CA MET A 406 -0.99 2.71 -37.88
C MET A 406 -0.81 1.33 -37.26
N ARG A 407 -0.09 0.40 -37.92
CA ARG A 407 0.24 -0.91 -37.35
C ARG A 407 1.15 -0.76 -36.13
N SER A 408 2.22 0.03 -36.23
CA SER A 408 3.14 0.26 -35.10
C SER A 408 2.43 0.87 -33.88
N LEU A 409 1.47 1.79 -34.09
CA LEU A 409 0.65 2.33 -33.02
C LEU A 409 -0.31 1.27 -32.42
N SER A 410 -0.89 0.39 -33.24
CA SER A 410 -1.65 -0.77 -32.76
C SER A 410 -0.79 -1.74 -31.94
N ASP A 411 0.46 -2.00 -32.36
CA ASP A 411 1.42 -2.84 -31.63
C ASP A 411 1.84 -2.21 -30.29
N LEU A 412 1.80 -0.88 -30.18
CA LEU A 412 1.96 -0.11 -28.94
C LEU A 412 0.67 -0.04 -28.10
N GLY A 413 -0.39 -0.75 -28.50
CA GLY A 413 -1.63 -0.92 -27.74
C GLY A 413 -2.73 0.10 -28.05
N TRP A 414 -2.54 1.03 -29.00
CA TRP A 414 -3.60 1.99 -29.36
C TRP A 414 -4.73 1.28 -30.10
N ASN A 415 -5.97 1.64 -29.77
CA ASN A 415 -7.15 1.17 -30.49
C ASN A 415 -7.33 1.94 -31.82
N VAL A 416 -6.39 1.74 -32.74
CA VAL A 416 -6.33 2.42 -34.05
C VAL A 416 -7.40 1.88 -34.99
N GLN A 417 -8.21 2.79 -35.53
CA GLN A 417 -9.33 2.47 -36.40
C GLN A 417 -8.89 2.44 -37.87
N GLY A 418 -9.33 1.43 -38.63
CA GLY A 418 -9.15 1.39 -40.09
C GLY A 418 -7.73 1.10 -40.58
N THR A 419 -6.88 0.43 -39.78
CA THR A 419 -5.47 0.11 -40.08
C THR A 419 -5.24 -0.51 -41.46
N ALA A 420 -6.15 -1.34 -41.97
CA ALA A 420 -6.06 -1.91 -43.32
C ALA A 420 -6.30 -0.87 -44.46
N ALA A 421 -7.20 0.09 -44.24
CA ALA A 421 -7.50 1.15 -45.19
C ALA A 421 -6.36 2.18 -45.27
N GLY A 422 -5.58 2.34 -44.19
CA GLY A 422 -4.48 3.30 -44.12
C GLY A 422 -4.95 4.73 -43.92
N GLY A 423 -5.91 4.93 -43.01
CA GLY A 423 -6.47 6.23 -42.67
C GLY A 423 -7.28 6.90 -43.79
N GLU A 424 -7.77 8.10 -43.49
CA GLU A 424 -8.51 8.94 -44.41
C GLU A 424 -7.61 10.02 -45.01
N ARG A 425 -7.55 10.11 -46.35
CA ARG A 425 -6.84 11.22 -47.00
C ARG A 425 -7.83 12.36 -47.22
N THR A 426 -7.60 13.52 -46.61
CA THR A 426 -8.51 14.68 -46.68
C THR A 426 -7.73 15.99 -46.82
N GLU A 427 -8.23 16.94 -47.63
CA GLU A 427 -7.60 18.25 -47.76
C GLU A 427 -7.62 19.05 -46.45
N ALA A 428 -8.57 18.78 -45.56
CA ALA A 428 -8.69 19.45 -44.26
C ALA A 428 -7.49 19.17 -43.32
N ALA A 429 -6.67 18.15 -43.60
CA ALA A 429 -5.43 17.88 -42.87
C ALA A 429 -4.20 18.59 -43.45
N LEU A 430 -4.35 19.41 -44.50
CA LEU A 430 -3.22 20.15 -45.07
C LEU A 430 -2.73 21.23 -44.08
N GLY A 431 -1.42 21.31 -43.84
CA GLY A 431 -0.83 22.20 -42.84
C GLY A 431 -0.91 21.69 -41.40
N THR A 432 -1.51 20.52 -41.12
CA THR A 432 -1.62 20.02 -39.74
C THR A 432 -0.44 19.14 -39.33
N GLY A 433 -0.16 19.17 -38.03
CA GLY A 433 0.73 18.29 -37.30
C GLY A 433 0.18 18.19 -35.88
N GLU A 434 -0.92 17.45 -35.72
CA GLU A 434 -1.77 17.54 -34.53
C GLU A 434 -2.27 16.16 -34.08
N VAL A 435 -2.34 15.95 -32.77
CA VAL A 435 -3.19 14.92 -32.16
C VAL A 435 -4.27 15.64 -31.38
N ARG A 436 -5.51 15.50 -31.84
CA ARG A 436 -6.64 16.26 -31.31
C ARG A 436 -7.41 15.45 -30.27
N TYR A 437 -7.86 16.13 -29.21
CA TYR A 437 -8.53 15.53 -28.05
C TYR A 437 -9.63 16.44 -27.49
N SER A 438 -10.63 15.89 -26.79
CA SER A 438 -11.84 16.64 -26.41
C SER A 438 -11.90 17.17 -24.97
N ARG A 439 -11.16 16.61 -24.01
CA ARG A 439 -11.17 17.04 -22.58
C ARG A 439 -9.76 17.18 -22.03
N THR A 440 -9.58 18.05 -21.04
CA THR A 440 -8.28 18.25 -20.35
C THR A 440 -7.65 16.94 -19.87
N LYS A 441 -8.44 16.01 -19.30
CA LYS A 441 -7.93 14.69 -18.86
C LYS A 441 -7.40 13.78 -19.97
N ASP A 442 -7.85 13.99 -21.22
CA ASP A 442 -7.41 13.21 -22.38
C ASP A 442 -6.07 13.74 -22.95
N LYS A 443 -5.57 14.89 -22.45
CA LYS A 443 -4.34 15.57 -22.94
C LYS A 443 -3.09 14.69 -22.86
N ARG A 444 -2.84 14.01 -21.73
CA ARG A 444 -1.66 13.13 -21.52
C ARG A 444 -1.57 12.04 -22.58
N ALA A 445 -2.71 11.43 -22.91
CA ALA A 445 -2.81 10.42 -23.96
C ALA A 445 -2.56 11.02 -25.35
N ALA A 446 -3.08 12.22 -25.63
CA ALA A 446 -2.82 12.93 -26.88
C ALA A 446 -1.34 13.33 -27.06
N GLU A 447 -0.66 13.77 -25.99
CA GLU A 447 0.77 14.12 -26.02
C GLU A 447 1.65 12.89 -26.22
N GLU A 448 1.34 11.77 -25.56
CA GLU A 448 2.06 10.51 -25.77
C GLU A 448 1.83 9.94 -27.18
N LEU A 449 0.59 9.98 -27.69
CA LEU A 449 0.30 9.60 -29.07
C LEU A 449 1.04 10.52 -30.06
N ALA A 450 1.07 11.83 -29.83
CA ALA A 450 1.81 12.78 -30.67
C ALA A 450 3.31 12.45 -30.72
N ARG A 451 3.91 12.18 -29.55
CA ARG A 451 5.32 11.75 -29.42
C ARG A 451 5.59 10.45 -30.19
N GLN A 452 4.69 9.47 -30.09
CA GLN A 452 4.83 8.20 -30.80
C GLN A 452 4.65 8.37 -32.31
N VAL A 453 3.67 9.16 -32.79
CA VAL A 453 3.48 9.46 -34.23
C VAL A 453 4.71 10.19 -34.79
N GLN A 454 5.29 11.13 -34.03
CA GLN A 454 6.49 11.89 -34.45
C GLN A 454 7.68 10.95 -34.73
N GLN A 455 7.86 9.90 -33.92
CA GLN A 455 8.94 8.91 -34.07
C GLN A 455 8.81 8.06 -35.33
N GLN A 456 7.61 7.95 -35.92
CA GLN A 456 7.35 7.18 -37.14
C GLN A 456 7.84 7.89 -38.41
N GLY A 457 8.24 9.16 -38.32
CA GLY A 457 8.86 9.90 -39.43
C GLY A 457 7.95 10.12 -40.65
N VAL A 458 6.63 10.02 -40.49
CA VAL A 458 5.65 10.22 -41.58
C VAL A 458 5.54 11.68 -42.04
N THR A 459 5.98 12.63 -41.21
CA THR A 459 6.06 14.06 -41.51
C THR A 459 7.27 14.70 -40.83
N MET A 460 7.74 15.82 -41.40
CA MET A 460 8.75 16.72 -40.83
C MET A 460 8.13 17.84 -39.97
N ARG A 461 6.78 17.94 -39.93
CA ARG A 461 6.08 18.88 -39.04
C ARG A 461 6.17 18.37 -37.60
N ASP A 462 6.27 19.31 -36.66
CA ASP A 462 6.16 19.09 -35.22
C ASP A 462 4.71 18.71 -34.87
N ILE A 463 4.51 17.60 -34.16
CA ILE A 463 3.18 17.05 -33.86
C ILE A 463 2.79 17.40 -32.43
N LYS A 464 1.69 18.16 -32.27
CA LYS A 464 1.25 18.71 -30.98
C LYS A 464 -0.11 18.17 -30.55
N ALA A 465 -0.30 17.99 -29.25
CA ALA A 465 -1.62 17.75 -28.69
C ALA A 465 -2.46 19.04 -28.75
N VAL A 466 -3.68 18.98 -29.31
CA VAL A 466 -4.57 20.14 -29.47
C VAL A 466 -5.97 19.84 -28.92
N LEU A 467 -6.46 20.69 -28.01
CA LEU A 467 -7.82 20.58 -27.48
C LEU A 467 -8.83 21.04 -28.53
N VAL A 468 -9.72 20.13 -28.95
CA VAL A 468 -10.78 20.37 -29.93
C VAL A 468 -12.09 19.78 -29.40
N SER A 469 -12.98 20.64 -28.92
CA SER A 469 -14.20 20.26 -28.20
C SER A 469 -15.26 19.53 -29.04
N SER A 470 -15.15 19.54 -30.37
CA SER A 470 -16.05 18.83 -31.28
C SER A 470 -15.75 17.34 -31.44
N ILE A 471 -14.63 16.84 -30.90
CA ILE A 471 -14.25 15.44 -30.99
C ILE A 471 -15.06 14.60 -30.00
N HIS A 472 -15.45 13.40 -30.43
CA HIS A 472 -16.19 12.47 -29.59
C HIS A 472 -15.37 12.03 -28.36
N LEU A 473 -16.03 11.89 -27.21
CA LEU A 473 -15.41 11.38 -25.99
C LEU A 473 -14.75 10.00 -26.21
N GLY A 474 -13.60 9.75 -25.57
CA GLY A 474 -12.84 8.51 -25.75
C GLY A 474 -12.25 8.34 -27.16
N THR A 475 -11.98 9.45 -27.84
CA THR A 475 -11.46 9.47 -29.21
C THR A 475 -10.28 10.43 -29.30
N LEU A 476 -9.23 10.01 -30.01
CA LEU A 476 -8.11 10.86 -30.43
C LEU A 476 -8.05 10.84 -31.96
N GLU A 477 -7.70 11.97 -32.56
CA GLU A 477 -7.55 12.07 -34.01
C GLU A 477 -6.14 12.56 -34.36
N VAL A 478 -5.43 11.78 -35.17
CA VAL A 478 -4.09 12.12 -35.67
C VAL A 478 -4.24 12.81 -37.03
N TRP A 479 -3.86 14.09 -37.10
CA TRP A 479 -3.98 14.93 -38.29
C TRP A 479 -2.58 15.34 -38.78
N VAL A 480 -2.10 14.74 -39.88
CA VAL A 480 -0.72 14.92 -40.37
C VAL A 480 -0.60 15.24 -41.87
N SER A 481 0.35 16.11 -42.24
CA SER A 481 0.63 16.45 -43.64
C SER A 481 2.12 16.64 -43.93
N THR A 482 2.53 16.50 -45.19
CA THR A 482 3.92 16.76 -45.64
C THR A 482 4.34 18.23 -45.65
N LYS A 483 3.39 19.16 -45.60
CA LYS A 483 3.59 20.60 -45.76
C LYS A 483 2.73 21.33 -44.76
#